data_AF-A0A1Q7UVN9-F1
#
_entry.id   AF-A0A1Q7UVN9-F1
#
_cell.length_a   1.000
_cell.length_b   1.000
_cell.length_c   1.000
_cell.angle_alpha   90.00
_cell.angle_beta   90.00
_cell.angle_gamma   90.00
#
_symmetry.space_group_name_H-M   'P 1'
#
loop_
_entity.id
_entity.type
_entity.pdbx_description
1 polymer ?
#
loop_
_entity_poly.entity_id
_entity_poly.type
_entity_poly.pdbx_seq_one_letter_code
_entity_poly.pdbx_strand_id
1 'polypeptide(L)'
;MKRIALAVILGLSATITRADDYAIIDDIWRSTDPLAQRDEYGLLHQGKDVNATDFAPRYKWRWVYYFKANEQLILQPAYVGSMQTALRRLGYYCGPVDGVFTPQVAEAIARLQKNSSMRVTGTLTDPVRRALHMP
;
A
#
# COMPACT_ATOMS: atom_id res chain seq x y z
N MET A 1 -23.64 -22.66 29.49
CA MET A 1 -22.70 -22.79 28.35
C MET A 1 -22.47 -21.49 27.56
N LYS A 2 -22.50 -20.30 28.19
CA LYS A 2 -22.27 -19.00 27.51
C LYS A 2 -21.06 -18.20 28.03
N ARG A 3 -20.39 -18.67 29.08
CA ARG A 3 -19.23 -18.00 29.72
C ARG A 3 -17.86 -18.47 29.21
N ILE A 4 -17.82 -19.62 28.53
CA ILE A 4 -16.55 -20.22 28.05
C ILE A 4 -16.13 -19.60 26.72
N ALA A 5 -17.07 -19.13 25.89
CA ALA A 5 -16.77 -18.46 24.63
C ALA A 5 -16.03 -17.12 24.81
N LEU A 6 -16.24 -16.43 25.94
CA LEU A 6 -15.55 -15.17 26.22
C LEU A 6 -14.08 -15.37 26.64
N ALA A 7 -13.75 -16.54 27.22
CA ALA A 7 -12.40 -16.85 27.69
C ALA A 7 -11.45 -17.19 26.52
N VAL A 8 -11.97 -17.71 25.40
CA VAL A 8 -11.15 -18.01 24.21
C VAL A 8 -10.70 -16.71 23.52
N ILE A 9 -11.50 -15.66 23.57
CA ILE A 9 -11.14 -14.34 23.01
C ILE A 9 -10.05 -13.67 23.87
N LEU A 10 -10.09 -13.83 25.20
CA LEU A 10 -9.07 -13.27 26.10
C LEU A 10 -7.78 -14.12 26.17
N GLY A 11 -7.86 -15.44 25.97
CA GLY A 11 -6.70 -16.34 26.01
C GLY A 11 -5.74 -16.21 24.82
N LEU A 12 -6.20 -15.69 23.68
CA LEU A 12 -5.37 -15.45 22.50
C LEU A 12 -4.49 -14.19 22.59
N SER A 13 -4.63 -13.37 23.64
CA SER A 13 -3.84 -12.13 23.81
C SER A 13 -2.43 -12.36 24.41
N ALA A 14 -2.09 -13.56 24.87
CA ALA A 14 -0.91 -13.77 25.72
C ALA A 14 0.31 -14.43 25.03
N THR A 15 0.37 -14.54 23.70
CA THR A 15 1.56 -15.08 23.01
C THR A 15 1.96 -14.25 21.80
N ILE A 16 2.32 -12.99 22.04
CA ILE A 16 3.18 -12.25 21.11
C ILE A 16 4.23 -11.50 21.93
N THR A 17 5.07 -12.24 22.64
CA THR A 17 6.33 -11.74 23.18
C THR A 17 7.45 -12.17 22.25
N ARG A 18 7.55 -11.46 21.12
CA ARG A 18 8.74 -11.20 20.28
C ARG A 18 8.35 -11.05 18.81
N ALA A 19 7.91 -9.85 18.45
CA ALA A 19 7.93 -9.36 17.08
C ALA A 19 7.84 -7.84 17.14
N ASP A 20 8.92 -7.17 16.83
CA ASP A 20 8.95 -5.73 16.55
C ASP A 20 8.24 -5.40 15.20
N ASP A 21 7.36 -6.29 14.70
CA ASP A 21 6.85 -6.33 13.32
C ASP A 21 5.32 -6.15 13.20
N TYR A 22 4.61 -5.62 14.20
CA TYR A 22 3.16 -5.34 14.08
C TYR A 22 2.83 -3.89 13.67
N ALA A 23 3.50 -3.37 12.64
CA ALA A 23 3.05 -2.18 11.90
C ALA A 23 1.64 -2.36 11.29
N ILE A 24 1.16 -3.60 11.19
CA ILE A 24 -0.17 -3.96 10.68
C ILE A 24 -1.30 -3.41 11.56
N ILE A 25 -1.13 -3.30 12.88
CA ILE A 25 -2.26 -2.99 13.79
C ILE A 25 -2.53 -1.47 13.88
N ASP A 26 -1.50 -0.64 13.82
CA ASP A 26 -1.66 0.82 14.01
C ASP A 26 -2.23 1.52 12.76
N ASP A 27 -1.97 0.99 11.55
CA ASP A 27 -2.43 1.58 10.28
C ASP A 27 -3.88 1.18 9.90
N ILE A 28 -4.44 0.11 10.49
CA ILE A 28 -5.81 -0.33 10.20
C ILE A 28 -6.85 0.66 10.76
N TRP A 29 -6.59 1.23 11.95
CA TRP A 29 -7.61 1.97 12.71
C TRP A 29 -7.42 3.49 12.73
N ARG A 30 -6.22 4.01 12.44
CA ARG A 30 -5.87 5.44 12.62
C ARG A 30 -5.23 6.14 11.41
N SER A 31 -5.19 5.52 10.24
CA SER A 31 -4.60 6.14 9.05
C SER A 31 -5.44 7.33 8.56
N THR A 32 -4.95 8.54 8.74
CA THR A 32 -5.58 9.77 8.20
C THR A 32 -5.59 9.81 6.68
N ASP A 33 -4.61 9.14 6.06
CA ASP A 33 -4.48 9.00 4.63
C ASP A 33 -3.93 7.61 4.27
N PRO A 34 -4.80 6.66 3.88
CA PRO A 34 -4.38 5.29 3.58
C PRO A 34 -3.37 5.13 2.45
N LEU A 35 -3.26 6.12 1.56
CA LEU A 35 -2.37 6.09 0.41
C LEU A 35 -1.10 6.93 0.60
N ALA A 36 -0.99 7.64 1.73
CA ALA A 36 0.21 8.39 2.04
C ALA A 36 1.42 7.46 2.11
N GLN A 37 2.54 7.94 1.58
CA GLN A 37 3.78 7.16 1.60
C GLN A 37 4.31 7.01 3.01
N ARG A 38 4.89 5.84 3.29
CA ARG A 38 5.48 5.53 4.59
C ARG A 38 6.90 5.01 4.43
N ASP A 39 7.75 5.29 5.41
CA ASP A 39 9.08 4.72 5.55
C ASP A 39 9.25 4.05 6.91
N GLU A 40 10.48 3.66 7.25
CA GLU A 40 10.80 3.02 8.54
C GLU A 40 10.43 3.92 9.74
N TYR A 41 10.43 5.25 9.56
CA TYR A 41 10.21 6.22 10.61
C TYR A 41 8.79 6.79 10.66
N GLY A 42 7.93 6.48 9.68
CA GLY A 42 6.50 6.80 9.73
C GLY A 42 5.94 7.35 8.42
N LEU A 43 4.98 8.28 8.51
CA LEU A 43 4.41 8.96 7.34
C LEU A 43 5.45 9.90 6.74
N LEU A 44 5.75 9.73 5.47
CA LEU A 44 6.49 10.74 4.73
C LEU A 44 5.60 11.96 4.59
N HIS A 45 6.07 13.10 5.09
CA HIS A 45 5.45 14.38 4.80
C HIS A 45 5.40 14.57 3.28
N GLN A 46 4.26 15.09 2.81
CA GLN A 46 3.94 15.28 1.41
C GLN A 46 5.15 15.87 0.68
N GLY A 47 5.45 15.34 -0.52
CA GLY A 47 6.63 15.76 -1.28
C GLY A 47 6.67 17.27 -1.49
N LYS A 48 7.85 17.79 -1.86
CA LYS A 48 8.06 19.23 -2.11
C LYS A 48 6.97 19.84 -3.01
N ASP A 49 6.49 19.06 -3.98
CA ASP A 49 5.44 19.44 -4.91
C ASP A 49 4.18 18.58 -4.68
N VAL A 50 3.02 19.24 -4.70
CA VAL A 50 1.71 18.58 -4.60
C VAL A 50 1.23 18.19 -5.98
N ASN A 51 0.86 16.92 -6.18
CA ASN A 51 0.34 16.45 -7.47
C ASN A 51 -1.19 16.59 -7.52
N ALA A 52 -1.76 16.72 -8.72
CA ALA A 52 -3.22 16.73 -8.90
C ALA A 52 -3.88 15.45 -8.34
N THR A 53 -3.16 14.33 -8.37
CA THR A 53 -3.59 13.05 -7.78
C THR A 53 -3.77 13.09 -6.28
N ASP A 54 -3.12 14.03 -5.58
CA ASP A 54 -3.19 14.10 -4.12
C ASP A 54 -4.59 14.55 -3.66
N PHE A 55 -5.31 15.28 -4.50
CA PHE A 55 -6.67 15.76 -4.25
C PHE A 55 -7.75 14.80 -4.76
N ALA A 56 -7.37 13.74 -5.47
CA ALA A 56 -8.35 12.79 -5.99
C ALA A 56 -9.05 12.03 -4.85
N PRO A 57 -10.34 11.66 -5.00
CA PRO A 57 -11.10 10.98 -3.95
C PRO A 57 -10.42 9.68 -3.50
N ARG A 58 -10.37 9.48 -2.18
CA ARG A 58 -9.76 8.29 -1.55
C ARG A 58 -10.78 7.57 -0.67
N TYR A 59 -10.59 6.27 -0.51
CA TYR A 59 -11.33 5.56 0.51
C TYR A 59 -10.79 5.96 1.88
N LYS A 60 -11.71 6.26 2.80
CA LYS A 60 -11.38 6.66 4.17
C LYS A 60 -10.58 5.60 4.92
N TRP A 61 -10.81 4.34 4.60
CA TRP A 61 -10.26 3.23 5.37
C TRP A 61 -9.31 2.39 4.54
N ARG A 62 -8.12 2.12 5.11
CA ARG A 62 -7.08 1.31 4.47
C ARG A 62 -7.57 -0.09 4.09
N TRP A 63 -8.33 -0.74 4.98
CA TRP A 63 -8.82 -2.10 4.75
C TRP A 63 -9.71 -2.22 3.51
N VAL A 64 -10.39 -1.15 3.09
CA VAL A 64 -11.24 -1.17 1.88
C VAL A 64 -10.43 -1.49 0.63
N TYR A 65 -9.17 -1.06 0.54
CA TYR A 65 -8.31 -1.33 -0.61
C TYR A 65 -7.92 -2.81 -0.72
N TYR A 66 -7.76 -3.54 0.39
CA TYR A 66 -7.45 -4.98 0.37
C TYR A 66 -8.56 -5.84 -0.25
N PHE A 67 -9.81 -5.36 -0.22
CA PHE A 67 -10.94 -6.04 -0.87
C PHE A 67 -11.18 -5.61 -2.32
N LYS A 68 -10.35 -4.71 -2.86
CA LYS A 68 -10.47 -4.26 -4.26
C LYS A 68 -9.61 -5.11 -5.18
N ALA A 69 -10.16 -5.38 -6.36
CA ALA A 69 -9.43 -6.03 -7.43
C ALA A 69 -8.37 -5.07 -8.00
N ASN A 70 -7.24 -5.60 -8.46
CA ASN A 70 -6.13 -4.80 -8.97
C ASN A 70 -6.58 -3.93 -10.17
N GLU A 71 -7.51 -4.43 -10.98
CA GLU A 71 -8.11 -3.73 -12.12
C GLU A 71 -8.94 -2.50 -11.68
N GLN A 72 -9.55 -2.54 -10.49
CA GLN A 72 -10.29 -1.40 -9.94
C GLN A 72 -9.35 -0.33 -9.36
N LEU A 73 -8.18 -0.75 -8.90
CA LEU A 73 -7.18 0.14 -8.29
C LEU A 73 -6.41 0.93 -9.36
N ILE A 74 -6.06 0.30 -10.49
CA ILE A 74 -5.39 0.98 -11.60
C ILE A 74 -6.25 2.06 -12.28
N LEU A 75 -7.57 2.06 -12.06
CA LEU A 75 -8.49 3.08 -12.55
C LEU A 75 -8.58 4.30 -11.63
N GLN A 76 -8.08 4.20 -10.40
CA GLN A 76 -8.16 5.27 -9.40
C GLN A 76 -6.93 6.17 -9.49
N PRO A 77 -7.07 7.45 -9.90
CA PRO A 77 -5.92 8.33 -10.07
C PRO A 77 -5.16 8.58 -8.76
N ALA A 78 -5.85 8.64 -7.61
CA ALA A 78 -5.21 8.74 -6.30
C ALA A 78 -4.29 7.53 -6.01
N TYR A 79 -4.78 6.32 -6.32
CA TYR A 79 -4.04 5.09 -6.09
C TYR A 79 -2.84 4.99 -7.03
N VAL A 80 -3.06 5.24 -8.33
CA VAL A 80 -1.99 5.21 -9.33
C VAL A 80 -0.93 6.27 -9.06
N GLY A 81 -1.32 7.49 -8.65
CA GLY A 81 -0.37 8.54 -8.29
C GLY A 81 0.49 8.14 -7.08
N SER A 82 -0.12 7.52 -6.08
CA SER A 82 0.60 7.00 -4.92
C SER A 82 1.57 5.87 -5.30
N MET A 83 1.15 4.98 -6.20
CA MET A 83 1.97 3.90 -6.75
C MET A 83 3.14 4.43 -7.60
N GLN A 84 2.91 5.40 -8.49
CA GLN A 84 3.95 6.06 -9.29
C GLN A 84 4.98 6.74 -8.38
N THR A 85 4.52 7.42 -7.34
CA THR A 85 5.41 8.05 -6.35
C THR A 85 6.22 6.98 -5.61
N ALA A 86 5.63 5.82 -5.28
CA ALA A 86 6.32 4.75 -4.57
C ALA A 86 7.38 4.10 -5.45
N LEU A 87 7.05 3.82 -6.71
CA LEU A 87 8.00 3.33 -7.72
C LEU A 87 9.14 4.33 -7.95
N ARG A 88 8.84 5.63 -7.97
CA ARG A 88 9.85 6.69 -8.13
C ARG A 88 10.80 6.76 -6.95
N ARG A 89 10.26 6.66 -5.73
CA ARG A 89 11.07 6.63 -4.51
C ARG A 89 12.02 5.43 -4.47
N LEU A 90 11.59 4.28 -4.96
CA LEU A 90 12.42 3.07 -5.07
C LEU A 90 13.38 3.10 -6.28
N GLY A 91 13.35 4.15 -7.10
CA GLY A 91 14.22 4.30 -8.27
C GLY A 91 13.77 3.53 -9.52
N TYR A 92 12.57 2.95 -9.52
CA TYR A 92 12.04 2.20 -10.67
C TYR A 92 11.31 3.05 -11.69
N TYR A 93 10.89 4.26 -11.34
CA TYR A 93 10.10 5.14 -12.19
C TYR A 93 10.64 6.58 -12.20
N CYS A 94 10.76 7.18 -13.37
CA CYS A 94 11.29 8.54 -13.56
C CYS A 94 10.31 9.47 -14.30
N GLY A 95 9.09 9.00 -14.57
CA GLY A 95 8.06 9.79 -15.24
C GLY A 95 7.24 10.68 -14.30
N PRO A 96 6.23 11.37 -14.85
CA PRO A 96 5.33 12.23 -14.08
C PRO A 96 4.43 11.42 -13.14
N VAL A 97 4.07 12.01 -11.99
CA VAL A 97 3.07 11.45 -11.08
C VAL A 97 1.72 12.08 -11.43
N ASP A 98 1.07 11.53 -12.44
CA ASP A 98 -0.19 12.03 -13.01
C ASP A 98 -1.40 11.14 -12.69
N GLY A 99 -1.19 9.98 -12.07
CA GLY A 99 -2.26 9.05 -11.75
C GLY A 99 -2.77 8.24 -12.94
N VAL A 100 -2.03 8.22 -14.05
CA VAL A 100 -2.37 7.45 -15.26
C VAL A 100 -1.50 6.21 -15.36
N PHE A 101 -2.15 5.05 -15.50
CA PHE A 101 -1.44 3.79 -15.71
C PHE A 101 -0.93 3.72 -17.16
N THR A 102 0.28 4.23 -17.40
CA THR A 102 0.92 4.22 -18.72
C THR A 102 1.83 3.00 -18.92
N PRO A 103 2.25 2.68 -20.16
CA PRO A 103 3.24 1.62 -20.40
C PRO A 103 4.55 1.80 -19.65
N GLN A 104 4.97 3.05 -19.36
CA GLN A 104 6.16 3.33 -18.56
C GLN A 104 6.00 2.89 -17.10
N VAL A 105 4.79 3.00 -16.55
CA VAL A 105 4.46 2.49 -15.20
C VAL A 105 4.51 0.96 -15.21
N ALA A 106 3.96 0.32 -16.25
CA ALA A 106 4.03 -1.13 -16.41
C ALA A 106 5.48 -1.63 -16.48
N GLU A 107 6.35 -0.94 -17.20
CA GLU A 107 7.78 -1.25 -17.26
C GLU A 107 8.47 -1.06 -15.91
N ALA A 108 8.15 0.01 -15.17
CA ALA A 108 8.67 0.23 -13.82
C ALA A 108 8.26 -0.92 -12.86
N ILE A 109 7.01 -1.38 -12.96
CA ILE A 109 6.53 -2.55 -12.21
C ILE A 109 7.29 -3.80 -12.62
N ALA A 110 7.52 -4.01 -13.92
CA ALA A 110 8.29 -5.16 -14.40
C ALA A 110 9.73 -5.16 -13.85
N ARG A 111 10.38 -3.99 -13.76
CA ARG A 111 11.70 -3.83 -13.14
C ARG A 111 11.68 -4.16 -11.65
N LEU A 112 10.69 -3.65 -10.91
CA LEU A 112 10.49 -3.99 -9.49
C LEU A 112 10.29 -5.50 -9.29
N GLN A 113 9.45 -6.11 -10.11
CA GLN A 113 9.17 -7.55 -10.06
C GLN A 113 10.44 -8.35 -10.31
N LYS A 114 11.22 -7.98 -11.32
CA LYS A 114 12.51 -8.62 -11.64
C LYS A 114 13.48 -8.53 -10.46
N ASN A 115 13.62 -7.36 -9.86
CA ASN A 115 14.53 -7.14 -8.73
C ASN A 115 14.07 -7.84 -7.45
N SER A 116 12.75 -8.01 -7.28
CA SER A 116 12.16 -8.70 -6.13
C SER A 116 11.97 -10.20 -6.35
N SER A 117 12.60 -10.79 -7.37
CA SER A 117 12.48 -12.23 -7.72
C SER A 117 11.03 -12.71 -7.90
N MET A 118 10.15 -11.84 -8.41
CA MET A 118 8.75 -12.13 -8.69
C MET A 118 8.57 -12.54 -10.16
N ARG A 119 7.44 -13.17 -10.49
CA ARG A 119 7.05 -13.35 -11.89
C ARG A 119 6.85 -11.98 -12.54
N VAL A 120 7.60 -11.71 -13.60
CA VAL A 120 7.53 -10.45 -14.34
C VAL A 120 6.27 -10.44 -15.22
N THR A 121 5.30 -9.61 -14.85
CA THR A 121 4.05 -9.40 -15.59
C THR A 121 3.88 -7.97 -16.07
N GLY A 122 4.53 -7.00 -15.41
CA GLY A 122 4.31 -5.57 -15.65
C GLY A 122 2.93 -5.06 -15.18
N THR A 123 2.19 -5.88 -14.44
CA THR A 123 0.85 -5.55 -13.95
C THR A 123 0.84 -5.42 -12.43
N LEU A 124 -0.11 -4.64 -11.91
CA LEU A 124 -0.34 -4.56 -10.47
C LEU A 124 -0.85 -5.90 -9.95
N THR A 125 -0.09 -6.51 -9.04
CA THR A 125 -0.45 -7.76 -8.37
C THR A 125 -0.26 -7.60 -6.86
N ASP A 126 -0.83 -8.48 -6.05
CA ASP A 126 -0.71 -8.38 -4.58
C ASP A 126 0.75 -8.46 -4.07
N PRO A 127 1.65 -9.27 -4.66
CA PRO A 127 3.09 -9.19 -4.35
C PRO A 127 3.68 -7.80 -4.63
N VAL A 128 3.29 -7.14 -5.73
CA VAL A 128 3.74 -5.77 -6.06
C VAL A 128 3.22 -4.77 -5.03
N ARG A 129 1.94 -4.86 -4.63
CA ARG A 129 1.36 -3.99 -3.59
C ARG A 129 2.13 -4.09 -2.28
N ARG A 130 2.46 -5.32 -1.86
CA ARG A 130 3.27 -5.57 -0.66
C ARG A 130 4.67 -4.99 -0.79
N ALA A 131 5.34 -5.18 -1.92
CA ALA A 131 6.67 -4.61 -2.16
C ALA A 131 6.68 -3.06 -2.12
N LEU A 132 5.56 -2.43 -2.50
CA LEU A 132 5.39 -0.98 -2.46
C LEU A 132 4.81 -0.46 -1.13
N HIS A 133 4.54 -1.34 -0.15
CA HIS A 133 3.84 -1.01 1.09
C HIS A 133 2.45 -0.37 0.89
N MET A 134 1.81 -0.68 -0.25
CA MET A 134 0.49 -0.16 -0.59
C MET A 134 -0.64 -1.04 -0.06
N PRO A 135 -1.80 -0.44 0.26
CA PRO A 135 -2.95 -1.17 0.72
C PRO A 135 -3.74 -1.82 -0.40
#